data_AF-A0A1E3ZWF1-F1
#
_entry.id   AF-A0A1E3ZWF1-F1
#
_cell.length_a   1.000
_cell.length_b   1.000
_cell.length_c   1.000
_cell.angle_alpha   90.00
_cell.angle_beta   90.00
_cell.angle_gamma   90.00
#
_symmetry.space_group_name_H-M   'P 1'
#
loop_
_entity.id
_entity.type
_entity.pdbx_description
1 polymer ?
#
loop_
_entity_poly.entity_id
_entity_poly.type
_entity_poly.pdbx_seq_one_letter_code
_entity_poly.pdbx_strand_id
1 'polypeptide(L)'
;MHTISDYSENNLSVQTFNGNFKSITPREWEVIIYISEGLTSTQIARKLFIEPKSVENYRSRIAKKLNMRGRNNLIRFCWINKMHLERLKNFIC
;
A
#
# COMPACT_ATOMS: atom_id res chain seq x y z
N MET A 1 12.14 26.37 9.40
CA MET A 1 12.06 25.01 9.98
C MET A 1 11.62 24.10 8.84
N HIS A 2 12.38 23.03 8.61
CA HIS A 2 12.73 22.50 7.28
C HIS A 2 11.61 22.36 6.24
N THR A 3 11.93 22.97 5.10
CA THR A 3 11.28 22.96 3.80
C THR A 3 10.88 21.57 3.33
N ILE A 4 9.70 21.52 2.71
CA ILE A 4 9.25 20.52 1.74
C ILE A 4 10.36 20.35 0.69
N SER A 5 11.30 19.47 0.95
CA SER A 5 12.47 19.18 0.12
C SER A 5 12.67 17.69 0.23
N ASP A 6 11.99 16.93 -0.62
CA ASP A 6 12.39 15.56 -1.02
C ASP A 6 11.38 14.89 -1.97
N TYR A 7 10.27 15.55 -2.34
CA TYR A 7 9.45 15.09 -3.46
C TYR A 7 10.01 15.61 -4.78
N SER A 8 11.23 15.17 -5.10
CA SER A 8 11.79 15.29 -6.44
C SER A 8 10.87 14.57 -7.42
N GLU A 9 10.42 15.31 -8.41
CA GLU A 9 9.90 14.80 -9.68
C GLU A 9 10.77 13.64 -10.16
N ASN A 10 10.20 12.44 -10.19
CA ASN A 10 10.75 11.37 -10.99
C ASN A 10 9.60 10.53 -11.55
N ASN A 11 9.38 10.80 -12.84
CA ASN A 11 8.85 9.95 -13.88
C ASN A 11 7.44 9.38 -13.69
N LEU A 12 6.50 10.05 -14.36
CA LEU A 12 5.39 9.43 -15.08
C LEU A 12 5.91 8.24 -15.91
N SER A 13 5.90 7.06 -15.31
CA SER A 13 5.45 5.88 -16.02
C SER A 13 4.16 5.46 -15.33
N VAL A 14 3.09 5.40 -16.11
CA VAL A 14 1.92 4.61 -15.74
C VAL A 14 2.49 3.21 -15.56
N GLN A 15 2.83 2.81 -14.33
CA GLN A 15 3.37 1.48 -14.08
C GLN A 15 2.23 0.52 -14.43
N THR A 16 2.32 -0.11 -15.59
CA THR A 16 1.42 -1.19 -15.97
C THR A 16 1.65 -2.31 -14.96
N PHE A 17 0.82 -2.37 -13.93
CA PHE A 17 0.93 -3.32 -12.83
C PHE A 17 0.61 -4.72 -13.34
N ASN A 18 1.63 -5.56 -13.49
CA ASN A 18 1.49 -7.01 -13.69
C ASN A 18 1.34 -7.77 -12.34
N GLY A 19 0.73 -7.13 -11.34
CA GLY A 19 0.47 -7.74 -10.03
C GLY A 19 -0.88 -8.43 -10.02
N ASN A 20 -0.94 -9.68 -9.55
CA ASN A 20 -2.20 -10.40 -9.45
C ASN A 20 -2.94 -10.02 -8.16
N PHE A 21 -3.86 -9.06 -8.25
CA PHE A 21 -4.72 -8.63 -7.13
C PHE A 21 -5.59 -9.77 -6.56
N LYS A 22 -5.87 -10.84 -7.32
CA LYS A 22 -6.59 -12.02 -6.81
C LYS A 22 -5.79 -12.83 -5.78
N SER A 23 -4.47 -12.66 -5.72
CA SER A 23 -3.61 -13.37 -4.76
C SER A 23 -3.51 -12.66 -3.40
N ILE A 24 -4.09 -11.46 -3.29
CA ILE A 24 -4.10 -10.65 -2.08
C ILE A 24 -5.21 -11.16 -1.17
N THR A 25 -4.85 -11.48 0.07
CA THR A 25 -5.79 -11.94 1.09
C THR A 25 -6.63 -10.79 1.63
N PRO A 26 -7.80 -11.04 2.23
CA PRO A 26 -8.65 -9.99 2.81
C PRO A 26 -7.91 -9.10 3.82
N ARG A 27 -7.06 -9.70 4.66
CA ARG A 27 -6.26 -8.93 5.64
C ARG A 27 -5.19 -8.07 4.98
N GLU A 28 -4.57 -8.53 3.90
CA GLU A 28 -3.62 -7.72 3.13
C GLU A 28 -4.33 -6.57 2.41
N TRP A 29 -5.57 -6.79 1.94
CA TRP A 29 -6.42 -5.74 1.36
C TRP A 29 -6.73 -4.64 2.37
N GLU A 30 -7.11 -4.98 3.60
CA GLU A 30 -7.32 -3.98 4.65
C GLU A 30 -6.08 -3.13 4.89
N VAL A 31 -4.89 -3.75 4.92
CA VAL A 31 -3.62 -3.02 5.04
C VAL A 31 -3.41 -2.07 3.87
N ILE A 32 -3.70 -2.48 2.64
CA ILE A 32 -3.61 -1.63 1.43
C ILE A 32 -4.53 -0.41 1.54
N ILE A 33 -5.78 -0.62 1.96
CA ILE A 33 -6.75 0.47 2.15
C ILE A 33 -6.26 1.45 3.20
N TYR A 34 -5.82 0.99 4.37
CA TYR A 34 -5.32 1.90 5.40
C TYR A 34 -4.06 2.65 4.98
N ILE A 35 -3.19 2.04 4.17
CA ILE A 35 -2.04 2.74 3.58
C ILE A 35 -2.53 3.83 2.60
N SER A 36 -3.55 3.53 1.79
CA SER A 36 -4.15 4.51 0.86
C SER A 36 -4.82 5.68 1.59
N GLU A 37 -5.28 5.47 2.83
CA GLU A 37 -5.80 6.50 3.72
C GLU A 37 -4.68 7.34 4.38
N GLY A 38 -3.40 6.96 4.21
CA GLY A 38 -2.25 7.66 4.77
C GLY A 38 -1.89 7.24 6.21
N LEU A 39 -2.37 6.09 6.68
CA LEU A 39 -2.10 5.64 8.05
C LEU A 39 -0.68 5.08 8.18
N THR A 40 -0.05 5.38 9.31
CA THR A 40 1.24 4.81 9.70
C THR A 40 1.12 3.34 10.13
N SER A 41 2.20 2.57 10.06
CA SER A 41 2.20 1.16 10.48
C SER A 41 1.69 0.97 11.92
N THR A 42 1.95 1.92 12.83
CA THR A 42 1.46 1.89 14.22
C THR A 42 -0.04 2.16 14.33
N GLN A 43 -0.61 3.01 13.48
CA GLN A 43 -2.06 3.25 13.44
C GLN A 43 -2.79 2.06 12.81
N ILE A 44 -2.24 1.49 11.74
CA ILE A 44 -2.76 0.27 11.09
C ILE A 44 -2.76 -0.89 12.10
N ALA A 45 -1.66 -1.07 12.82
CA ALA A 45 -1.51 -2.09 13.86
C ALA A 45 -2.61 -2.00 14.91
N ARG A 46 -2.89 -0.77 15.39
CA ARG A 46 -3.97 -0.51 16.35
C ARG A 46 -5.35 -0.87 15.79
N LYS A 47 -5.65 -0.49 14.53
CA LYS A 47 -6.94 -0.83 13.89
C LYS A 47 -7.14 -2.32 13.66
N LEU A 48 -6.05 -3.03 13.38
CA LEU A 48 -6.07 -4.46 13.11
C LEU A 48 -5.87 -5.32 14.37
N PHE A 49 -5.65 -4.70 15.53
CA PHE A 49 -5.32 -5.36 16.80
C PHE A 49 -4.12 -6.32 16.70
N ILE A 50 -3.06 -5.88 16.02
CA ILE A 50 -1.80 -6.63 15.82
C ILE A 50 -0.58 -5.77 16.15
N GLU A 51 0.60 -6.38 16.15
CA GLU A 51 1.85 -5.64 16.32
C GLU A 51 2.24 -4.83 15.06
N PRO A 52 2.89 -3.67 15.22
CA PRO A 52 3.46 -2.89 14.10
C PRO A 52 4.41 -3.71 13.22
N LYS A 53 5.13 -4.67 13.80
CA LYS A 53 6.01 -5.57 13.05
C LYS A 53 5.23 -6.46 12.08
N SER A 54 4.06 -6.92 12.47
CA SER A 54 3.16 -7.69 11.60
C SER A 54 2.68 -6.85 10.41
N VAL A 55 2.42 -5.55 10.60
CA VAL A 55 2.09 -4.63 9.49
C VAL A 55 3.24 -4.51 8.50
N GLU A 56 4.49 -4.38 8.97
CA GLU A 56 5.67 -4.36 8.07
C GLU A 56 5.82 -5.69 7.30
N ASN A 57 5.51 -6.82 7.95
CA ASN A 57 5.50 -8.13 7.31
C ASN A 57 4.42 -8.20 6.22
N TYR A 58 3.20 -7.70 6.48
CA TYR A 58 2.13 -7.61 5.48
C TYR A 58 2.56 -6.75 4.29
N ARG A 59 3.14 -5.56 4.55
CA ARG A 59 3.65 -4.68 3.48
C ARG A 59 4.69 -5.37 2.61
N SER A 60 5.60 -6.13 3.22
CA SER A 60 6.62 -6.90 2.51
C SER A 60 6.01 -8.02 1.65
N ARG A 61 4.99 -8.72 2.17
CA ARG A 61 4.27 -9.77 1.42
C ARG A 61 3.47 -9.18 0.26
N ILE A 62 2.76 -8.08 0.48
CA ILE A 62 2.00 -7.36 -0.54
C ILE A 62 2.92 -6.88 -1.65
N ALA A 63 4.05 -6.24 -1.30
CA ALA A 63 5.02 -5.78 -2.28
C ALA A 63 5.56 -6.95 -3.12
N LYS A 64 5.86 -8.10 -2.51
CA LYS A 64 6.25 -9.31 -3.26
C LYS A 64 5.15 -9.81 -4.20
N LYS A 65 3.90 -9.88 -3.74
CA LYS A 65 2.74 -10.32 -4.56
C LYS A 65 2.45 -9.38 -5.72
N LEU A 66 2.66 -8.09 -5.52
CA LEU A 66 2.50 -7.05 -6.55
C LEU A 66 3.77 -6.81 -7.37
N ASN A 67 4.82 -7.60 -7.13
CA ASN A 67 6.14 -7.49 -7.77
C ASN A 67 6.75 -6.07 -7.67
N MET A 68 6.45 -5.38 -6.56
CA MET A 68 6.97 -4.05 -6.24
C MET A 68 8.29 -4.18 -5.49
N ARG A 69 9.33 -3.50 -5.99
CA ARG A 69 10.61 -3.38 -5.28
C ARG A 69 10.67 -2.01 -4.60
N GLY A 70 11.10 -1.95 -3.34
CA GLY A 70 11.29 -0.70 -2.60
C GLY A 70 10.20 -0.38 -1.57
N ARG A 71 10.62 0.15 -0.41
CA ARG A 71 9.77 0.39 0.77
C ARG A 71 8.66 1.43 0.55
N ASN A 72 8.92 2.42 -0.30
CA ASN A 72 8.00 3.54 -0.55
C ASN A 72 7.09 3.34 -1.77
N ASN A 73 7.42 2.41 -2.67
CA ASN A 73 6.66 2.19 -3.89
C ASN A 73 5.25 1.68 -3.60
N LEU A 74 5.09 0.82 -2.60
CA LEU A 74 3.76 0.38 -2.15
C LEU A 74 2.90 1.54 -1.64
N ILE A 75 3.49 2.46 -0.86
CA ILE A 75 2.76 3.63 -0.33
C ILE A 75 2.30 4.52 -1.48
N ARG A 76 3.24 4.89 -2.37
CA ARG A 76 2.97 5.73 -3.52
C ARG A 76 1.90 5.11 -4.42
N PHE A 77 1.97 3.80 -4.63
CA PHE A 77 0.95 3.06 -5.37
C PHE A 77 -0.43 3.18 -4.74
N CYS A 78 -0.55 2.92 -3.43
CA CYS A 78 -1.82 2.97 -2.71
C CYS A 78 -2.42 4.38 -2.74
N TRP A 79 -1.58 5.42 -2.64
CA TRP A 79 -2.00 6.81 -2.71
C TRP A 79 -2.52 7.20 -4.09
N ILE A 80 -1.75 6.90 -5.14
CA ILE A 80 -2.12 7.25 -6.53
C ILE A 80 -3.39 6.51 -6.96
N ASN A 81 -3.53 5.24 -6.57
CA ASN A 81 -4.61 4.37 -7.03
C ASN A 81 -5.76 4.23 -6.02
N LYS A 82 -5.84 5.10 -5.01
CA LYS A 82 -6.83 5.03 -3.92
C LYS A 82 -8.25 4.77 -4.44
N MET A 83 -8.72 5.58 -5.40
CA MET A 83 -10.08 5.47 -5.94
C MET A 83 -10.35 4.13 -6.64
N HIS A 84 -9.34 3.52 -7.26
CA HIS A 84 -9.47 2.22 -7.92
C HIS A 84 -9.45 1.06 -6.92
N LEU A 85 -8.63 1.15 -5.87
CA LEU A 85 -8.51 0.12 -4.84
C LEU A 85 -9.81 -0.04 -4.03
N GLU A 86 -10.47 1.06 -3.69
CA GLU A 86 -11.77 1.05 -3.00
C GLU A 86 -12.85 0.33 -3.83
N ARG A 87 -12.85 0.55 -5.15
CA ARG A 87 -13.78 -0.15 -6.05
C ARG A 87 -13.48 -1.64 -6.10
N LEU A 88 -12.21 -2.03 -6.25
CA LEU A 88 -11.80 -3.43 -6.34
C LEU A 88 -12.09 -4.24 -5.09
N LYS A 89 -11.97 -3.64 -3.90
CA LYS A 89 -12.34 -4.29 -2.64
C LYS A 89 -13.77 -4.85 -2.68
N ASN A 90 -14.71 -4.09 -3.24
CA ASN A 90 -16.12 -4.49 -3.32
C ASN A 90 -16.40 -5.60 -4.35
N PHE A 91 -15.44 -5.93 -5.21
CA PHE A 91 -15.58 -6.98 -6.23
C PHE A 91 -14.79 -8.27 -5.92
N ILE A 92 -13.82 -8.20 -5.00
CA ILE A 92 -12.87 -9.29 -4.73
C ILE A 92 -13.03 -9.85 -3.30
N CYS A 93 -13.59 -9.07 -2.38
CA CYS A 93 -14.02 -9.50 -1.04
C CYS A 93 -15.53 -9.48 -0.93
#